data_AF-A0A0C2D8N5-F1
#
_entry.id   AF-A0A0C2D8N5-F1
#
_cell.length_a   1.000
_cell.length_b   1.000
_cell.length_c   1.000
_cell.angle_alpha   90.00
_cell.angle_beta   90.00
_cell.angle_gamma   90.00
#
_symmetry.space_group_name_H-M   'P 1'
#
loop_
_entity.id
_entity.type
_entity.pdbx_description
1 polymer ?
#
loop_
_entity_poly.entity_id
_entity_poly.type
_entity_poly.pdbx_seq_one_letter_code
_entity_poly.pdbx_strand_id
1 'polypeptide(L)'
;MRNKLHKRKLGPVLIYGQDADCARAFRNIPGVDVLNVERLNLLKLAPGGHLGRLIIWTESAFKKLDSIYGTLKANSSEQKKGWSIPPNKLTNADLSRLIRSEEIVRAVRPVKKNVKTVKVHRNPLKKHNLMNKLNPFAATLRAAAKKTAKTAKK
;
A
#
# COMPACT_ATOMS: atom_id res chain seq x y z
N MET A 1 21.91 -29.64 -20.47
CA MET A 1 22.87 -28.52 -20.64
C MET A 1 22.26 -27.43 -21.52
N ARG A 2 22.22 -26.16 -21.06
CA ARG A 2 21.67 -25.00 -21.84
C ARG A 2 22.48 -23.69 -21.66
N ASN A 3 23.79 -23.78 -21.38
CA ASN A 3 24.72 -22.62 -21.25
C ASN A 3 24.24 -21.46 -20.33
N LYS A 4 23.60 -21.77 -19.20
CA LYS A 4 23.14 -20.82 -18.17
C LYS A 4 23.62 -21.24 -16.77
N LEU A 5 24.92 -21.42 -16.61
CA LEU A 5 25.51 -22.01 -15.41
C LEU A 5 25.51 -21.05 -14.20
N HIS A 6 25.80 -19.76 -14.44
CA HIS A 6 25.98 -18.77 -13.37
C HIS A 6 24.84 -17.75 -13.32
N LYS A 7 24.36 -17.45 -12.10
CA LYS A 7 23.44 -16.34 -11.82
C LYS A 7 24.17 -15.27 -11.01
N ARG A 8 23.98 -14.00 -11.35
CA ARG A 8 24.56 -12.85 -10.64
C ARG A 8 23.47 -11.87 -10.28
N LYS A 9 23.64 -11.15 -9.17
CA LYS A 9 22.75 -10.05 -8.80
C LYS A 9 22.97 -8.88 -9.75
N LEU A 10 21.90 -8.14 -10.03
CA LEU A 10 21.96 -6.91 -10.79
C LEU A 10 22.36 -5.76 -9.85
N GLY A 11 23.33 -4.97 -10.29
CA GLY A 11 23.82 -3.79 -9.60
C GLY A 11 23.25 -2.50 -10.20
N PRO A 12 23.94 -1.37 -10.02
CA PRO A 12 23.48 -0.08 -10.52
C PRO A 12 23.49 -0.01 -12.04
N VAL A 13 22.72 0.93 -12.57
CA VAL A 13 22.74 1.34 -13.98
C VAL A 13 23.42 2.70 -14.08
N LEU A 14 24.45 2.82 -14.89
CA LEU A 14 25.04 4.11 -15.25
C LEU A 14 24.40 4.59 -16.55
N ILE A 15 23.86 5.82 -16.55
CA ILE A 15 23.27 6.44 -17.72
C ILE A 15 24.08 7.65 -18.15
N TYR A 16 24.51 7.64 -19.41
CA TYR A 16 25.36 8.67 -20.00
C TYR A 16 24.67 9.36 -21.19
N GLY A 17 25.06 10.62 -21.43
CA GLY A 17 24.51 11.46 -22.50
C GLY A 17 25.38 11.52 -23.76
N GLN A 18 26.69 11.60 -23.59
CA GLN A 18 27.70 11.55 -24.65
C GLN A 18 28.74 10.51 -24.26
N ASP A 19 29.16 9.69 -25.23
CA ASP A 19 30.05 8.57 -24.95
C ASP A 19 31.50 9.08 -24.80
N ALA A 20 31.97 9.15 -23.56
CA ALA A 20 33.36 9.42 -23.22
C ALA A 20 34.04 8.12 -22.76
N ASP A 21 33.93 7.07 -23.57
CA ASP A 21 34.40 5.70 -23.27
C ASP A 21 33.79 5.08 -21.99
N CYS A 22 32.66 5.61 -21.51
CA CYS A 22 32.00 5.11 -20.30
C CYS A 22 31.60 3.64 -20.46
N ALA A 23 31.08 3.25 -21.61
CA ALA A 23 30.71 1.86 -21.87
C ALA A 23 31.94 0.93 -21.75
N ARG A 24 33.11 1.35 -22.24
CA ARG A 24 34.34 0.55 -22.19
C ARG A 24 34.90 0.46 -20.77
N ALA A 25 34.84 1.55 -20.00
CA ALA A 25 35.34 1.58 -18.63
C ALA A 25 34.54 0.66 -17.69
N PHE A 26 33.22 0.68 -17.79
CA PHE A 26 32.34 0.00 -16.83
C PHE A 26 31.94 -1.42 -17.24
N ARG A 27 32.21 -1.87 -18.49
CA ARG A 27 31.79 -3.21 -18.97
C ARG A 27 32.37 -4.39 -18.18
N ASN A 28 33.54 -4.22 -17.58
CA ASN A 28 34.23 -5.30 -16.87
C ASN A 28 33.77 -5.45 -15.41
N ILE A 29 32.94 -4.53 -14.93
CA ILE A 29 32.42 -4.59 -13.55
C ILE A 29 31.17 -5.46 -13.54
N PRO A 30 31.17 -6.59 -12.80
CA PRO A 30 30.05 -7.51 -12.81
C PRO A 30 28.80 -6.88 -12.17
N GLY A 31 27.67 -7.00 -12.86
CA GLY A 31 26.37 -6.51 -12.37
C GLY A 31 26.07 -5.04 -12.68
N VAL A 32 27.05 -4.27 -13.15
CA VAL A 32 26.84 -2.90 -13.63
C VAL A 32 26.34 -2.94 -15.07
N ASP A 33 25.27 -2.22 -15.36
CA ASP A 33 24.80 -1.99 -16.72
C ASP A 33 25.07 -0.53 -17.11
N VAL A 34 25.40 -0.29 -18.38
CA VAL A 34 25.60 1.04 -18.93
C VAL A 34 24.55 1.28 -20.02
N LEU A 35 23.86 2.42 -19.98
CA LEU A 35 22.83 2.80 -20.95
C LEU A 35 23.05 4.22 -21.47
N ASN A 36 22.67 4.45 -22.73
CA ASN A 36 22.58 5.80 -23.29
C ASN A 36 21.19 6.38 -22.97
N VAL A 37 21.13 7.66 -22.57
CA VAL A 37 19.88 8.38 -22.26
C VAL A 37 18.88 8.44 -23.41
N GLU A 38 19.34 8.46 -24.66
CA GLU A 38 18.47 8.47 -25.84
C GLU A 38 17.83 7.10 -26.10
N ARG A 39 18.45 6.02 -25.59
CA ARG A 39 18.07 4.62 -25.82
C ARG A 39 17.86 3.88 -24.50
N LEU A 40 17.01 4.43 -23.64
CA LEU A 40 16.63 3.79 -22.38
C LEU A 40 15.86 2.49 -22.63
N ASN A 41 16.33 1.40 -22.03
CA ASN A 41 15.71 0.08 -22.15
C ASN A 41 14.96 -0.29 -20.87
N LEU A 42 13.66 -0.52 -20.98
CA LEU A 42 12.79 -0.92 -19.87
C LEU A 42 13.26 -2.22 -19.20
N LEU A 43 13.75 -3.21 -19.96
CA LEU A 43 14.20 -4.50 -19.41
C LEU A 43 15.42 -4.36 -18.49
N LYS A 44 16.22 -3.31 -18.70
CA LYS A 44 17.38 -2.99 -17.88
C LYS A 44 17.01 -2.07 -16.72
N LEU A 45 16.07 -1.15 -16.90
CA LEU A 45 15.61 -0.26 -15.81
C LEU A 45 14.75 -1.00 -14.78
N ALA A 46 13.86 -1.89 -15.24
CA ALA A 46 12.92 -2.66 -14.42
C ALA A 46 13.08 -4.17 -14.65
N PRO A 47 14.20 -4.77 -14.24
CA PRO A 47 14.43 -6.20 -14.42
C PRO A 47 13.39 -7.01 -13.64
N GLY A 48 12.77 -7.99 -14.30
CA GLY A 48 11.68 -8.78 -13.71
C GLY A 48 10.38 -8.00 -13.47
N GLY A 49 10.26 -6.78 -13.99
CA GLY A 49 9.08 -5.93 -13.81
C GLY A 49 9.05 -5.12 -12.51
N HIS A 50 10.12 -5.15 -11.72
CA HIS A 50 10.23 -4.35 -10.49
C HIS A 50 10.84 -2.97 -10.75
N LEU A 51 10.20 -1.93 -10.23
CA LEU A 51 10.72 -0.56 -10.24
C LEU A 51 11.74 -0.36 -9.11
N GLY A 52 12.56 0.70 -9.19
CA GLY A 52 13.47 1.09 -8.11
C GLY A 52 14.88 0.51 -8.21
N ARG A 53 15.37 0.21 -9.42
CA ARG A 53 16.79 -0.07 -9.63
C ARG A 53 17.61 1.20 -9.35
N LEU A 54 18.78 1.06 -8.72
CA LEU A 54 19.69 2.19 -8.50
C LEU A 54 20.23 2.68 -9.85
N ILE A 55 19.95 3.94 -10.18
CA ILE A 55 20.39 4.58 -11.41
C ILE A 55 21.31 5.75 -11.06
N ILE A 56 22.48 5.79 -11.70
CA ILE A 56 23.47 6.84 -11.59
C ILE A 56 23.46 7.61 -12.91
N TRP A 57 23.24 8.92 -12.84
CA TRP A 57 23.14 9.79 -14.01
C TRP A 57 24.39 10.66 -14.15
N THR A 58 24.91 10.80 -15.38
CA THR A 58 25.83 11.90 -15.68
C THR A 58 25.06 13.22 -15.82
N GLU A 59 25.72 14.34 -15.54
CA GLU A 59 25.11 15.67 -15.68
C GLU A 59 24.50 15.88 -17.08
N SER A 60 25.25 15.53 -18.12
CA SER A 60 24.82 15.63 -19.51
C SER A 60 23.60 14.75 -19.83
N ALA A 61 23.53 13.55 -19.25
CA ALA A 61 22.38 12.66 -19.41
C ALA A 61 21.14 13.27 -18.74
N PHE A 62 21.30 13.79 -17.54
CA PHE A 62 20.19 14.34 -16.78
C PHE A 62 19.57 15.56 -17.47
N LYS A 63 20.38 16.47 -18.02
CA LYS A 63 19.90 17.64 -18.79
C LYS A 63 19.15 17.24 -20.08
N LYS A 64 19.55 16.16 -20.75
CA LYS A 64 18.90 15.69 -21.98
C LYS A 64 17.48 15.13 -21.76
N LEU A 65 17.12 14.72 -20.55
CA LEU A 65 15.80 14.12 -20.27
C LEU A 65 14.65 15.08 -20.57
N ASP A 66 14.82 16.36 -20.27
CA ASP A 66 13.80 17.39 -20.50
C ASP A 66 13.50 17.54 -22.00
N SER A 67 14.51 17.51 -22.87
CA SER A 67 14.32 17.54 -24.33
C SER A 67 13.65 16.25 -24.86
N ILE A 68 14.02 15.08 -24.30
CA ILE A 68 13.52 13.78 -24.75
C ILE A 68 12.06 13.54 -24.33
N TYR A 69 11.68 13.88 -23.10
CA TYR A 69 10.36 13.56 -22.56
C TYR A 69 9.46 14.77 -22.37
N GLY A 70 10.01 15.98 -22.41
CA GLY A 70 9.30 17.22 -22.16
C GLY A 70 9.09 17.49 -20.67
N THR A 71 8.32 18.52 -20.38
CA THR A 71 7.86 18.86 -19.03
C THR A 71 6.34 18.95 -19.00
N LEU A 72 5.75 18.88 -17.81
CA LEU A 72 4.32 19.09 -17.59
C LEU A 72 3.81 20.48 -18.04
N LYS A 73 4.71 21.45 -18.24
CA LYS A 73 4.35 22.79 -18.74
C LYS A 73 4.39 22.85 -20.26
N ALA A 74 5.45 22.31 -20.86
CA ALA A 74 5.62 22.30 -22.32
C ALA A 74 4.67 21.30 -23.02
N ASN A 75 4.16 20.29 -22.29
CA ASN A 75 3.18 19.28 -22.72
C ASN A 75 3.54 18.49 -24.00
N SER A 76 4.74 18.68 -24.54
CA SER A 76 5.24 17.99 -25.72
C SER A 76 6.74 17.74 -25.59
N SER A 77 7.17 16.62 -26.16
CA SER A 77 8.59 16.29 -26.33
C SER A 77 9.14 16.94 -27.59
N GLU A 78 10.38 17.43 -27.52
CA GLU A 78 11.10 17.97 -28.68
C GLU A 78 11.55 16.86 -29.64
N GLN A 79 11.97 15.72 -29.07
CA GLN A 79 12.57 14.63 -29.85
C GLN A 79 11.55 13.56 -30.27
N LYS A 80 10.49 13.36 -29.49
CA LYS A 80 9.49 12.31 -29.72
C LYS A 80 8.20 12.92 -30.23
N LYS A 81 7.98 12.78 -31.54
CA LYS A 81 6.76 13.26 -32.20
C LYS A 81 5.51 12.61 -31.58
N GLY A 82 4.55 13.45 -31.18
CA GLY A 82 3.28 13.01 -30.61
C GLY A 82 3.37 12.44 -29.20
N TRP A 83 4.53 12.58 -28.54
CA TRP A 83 4.70 12.14 -27.15
C TRP A 83 4.46 13.27 -26.16
N SER A 84 3.69 12.98 -25.11
CA SER A 84 3.44 13.86 -23.97
C SER A 84 3.48 13.05 -22.68
N ILE A 85 3.81 13.73 -21.57
CA ILE A 85 3.83 13.10 -20.25
C ILE A 85 2.38 12.75 -19.83
N PRO A 86 2.09 11.50 -19.43
CA PRO A 86 0.77 11.14 -18.93
C PRO A 86 0.37 12.01 -17.74
N PRO A 87 -0.86 12.58 -17.72
CA PRO A 87 -1.29 13.42 -16.62
C PRO A 87 -1.49 12.60 -15.34
N ASN A 88 -1.19 13.22 -14.20
CA ASN A 88 -1.43 12.61 -12.89
C ASN A 88 -2.94 12.48 -12.65
N LYS A 89 -3.41 11.28 -12.28
CA LYS A 89 -4.82 11.05 -11.89
C LYS A 89 -5.19 11.72 -10.57
N LEU A 90 -4.22 11.86 -9.67
CA LEU A 90 -4.35 12.52 -8.37
C LEU A 90 -3.31 13.64 -8.28
N THR A 91 -3.76 14.86 -7.99
CA THR A 91 -2.85 16.00 -7.78
C THR A 91 -2.04 15.83 -6.50
N ASN A 92 -2.66 15.31 -5.44
CA ASN A 92 -2.03 14.98 -4.17
C ASN A 92 -2.21 13.49 -3.88
N ALA A 93 -1.10 12.75 -3.76
CA ALA A 93 -1.10 11.33 -3.44
C ALA A 93 -1.02 11.03 -1.93
N ASP A 94 -0.87 12.04 -1.07
CA ASP A 94 -0.86 11.85 0.38
C ASP A 94 -2.28 11.75 0.94
N LEU A 95 -2.82 10.53 0.91
CA LEU A 95 -4.13 10.23 1.48
C LEU A 95 -4.16 10.41 3.00
N SER A 96 -3.05 10.19 3.71
CA SER A 96 -3.03 10.31 5.18
C SER A 96 -3.23 11.75 5.60
N ARG A 97 -2.61 12.69 4.90
CA ARG A 97 -2.83 14.12 5.09
C ARG A 97 -4.24 14.53 4.70
N LEU A 98 -4.73 14.07 3.54
CA LEU A 98 -6.06 14.40 3.05
C LEU A 98 -7.15 13.91 4.01
N ILE A 99 -7.09 12.67 4.49
CA ILE A 99 -8.06 12.11 5.44
C ILE A 99 -8.08 12.89 6.77
N ARG A 100 -6.95 13.46 7.18
CA ARG A 100 -6.81 14.23 8.42
C ARG A 100 -7.04 15.73 8.22
N SER A 101 -7.40 16.18 7.03
CA SER A 101 -7.67 17.59 6.78
C SER A 101 -8.94 18.02 7.52
N GLU A 102 -8.95 19.27 8.02
CA GLU A 102 -10.04 19.77 8.87
C GLU A 102 -11.38 19.74 8.15
N GLU A 103 -11.38 20.00 6.85
CA GLU A 103 -12.57 20.01 6.00
C GLU A 103 -13.22 18.62 5.95
N ILE A 104 -12.40 17.58 5.80
CA ILE A 104 -12.88 16.20 5.74
C ILE A 104 -13.29 15.72 7.13
N VAL A 105 -12.46 15.97 8.14
CA VAL A 105 -12.74 15.55 9.52
C VAL A 105 -14.03 16.20 10.04
N ARG A 106 -14.29 17.46 9.67
CA ARG A 106 -15.53 18.18 10.03
C ARG A 106 -16.77 17.62 9.34
N ALA A 107 -16.65 17.17 8.08
CA ALA A 107 -17.78 16.63 7.32
C ALA A 107 -18.11 15.17 7.67
N VAL A 108 -17.12 14.40 8.12
CA VAL A 108 -17.25 12.96 8.37
C VAL A 108 -17.88 12.66 9.73
N ARG A 109 -18.74 11.64 9.78
CA ARG A 109 -19.33 11.15 11.03
C ARG A 109 -18.27 10.44 11.88
N PRO A 110 -18.28 10.58 13.22
CA PRO A 110 -17.33 9.91 14.08
C PRO A 110 -17.43 8.38 13.97
N VAL A 111 -16.28 7.72 14.07
CA VAL A 111 -16.19 6.25 13.97
C VAL A 111 -16.94 5.58 15.12
N LYS A 112 -17.89 4.70 14.79
CA LYS A 112 -18.56 3.84 15.77
C LYS A 112 -17.69 2.62 16.08
N LYS A 113 -17.12 2.58 17.30
CA LYS A 113 -16.25 1.48 17.76
C LYS A 113 -17.01 0.23 18.25
N ASN A 114 -18.34 0.21 18.18
CA ASN A 114 -19.15 -0.87 18.71
C ASN A 114 -19.09 -2.11 17.80
N VAL A 115 -18.13 -2.99 18.05
CA VAL A 115 -18.08 -4.32 17.41
C VAL A 115 -19.16 -5.19 18.04
N LYS A 116 -20.19 -5.55 17.25
CA LYS A 116 -21.20 -6.52 17.69
C LYS A 116 -20.62 -7.92 17.57
N THR A 117 -20.27 -8.52 18.71
CA THR A 117 -19.91 -9.93 18.77
C THR A 117 -21.17 -10.81 18.77
N VAL A 118 -21.08 -11.99 18.16
CA VAL A 118 -22.17 -12.99 18.23
C VAL A 118 -22.42 -13.34 19.70
N LYS A 119 -23.64 -13.10 20.17
CA LYS A 119 -24.05 -13.50 21.52
C LYS A 119 -24.59 -14.91 21.45
N VAL A 120 -23.90 -15.86 22.10
CA VAL A 120 -24.40 -17.23 22.24
C VAL A 120 -25.72 -17.21 23.02
N HIS A 121 -26.79 -17.72 22.41
CA HIS A 121 -28.07 -17.88 23.09
C HIS A 121 -27.92 -18.92 24.21
N ARG A 122 -28.17 -18.49 25.44
CA ARG A 122 -28.09 -19.34 26.64
C ARG A 122 -29.52 -19.57 27.14
N ASN A 123 -29.80 -20.76 27.64
CA ASN A 123 -31.13 -21.08 28.16
C ASN A 123 -31.41 -20.31 29.49
N PRO A 124 -32.44 -19.45 29.56
CA PRO A 124 -32.79 -18.68 30.77
C PRO A 124 -33.29 -19.55 31.93
N LEU A 125 -33.95 -20.68 31.65
CA LEU A 125 -34.44 -21.59 32.67
C LEU A 125 -33.29 -22.25 33.44
N LYS A 126 -32.16 -22.50 32.76
CA LYS A 126 -30.92 -23.01 33.35
C LYS A 126 -30.06 -21.89 33.97
N LYS A 127 -30.13 -20.65 33.49
CA LYS A 127 -29.30 -19.52 33.95
C LYS A 127 -30.13 -18.40 34.60
N HIS A 128 -30.17 -18.39 35.93
CA HIS A 128 -30.94 -17.43 36.73
C HIS A 128 -30.68 -15.96 36.40
N ASN A 129 -29.41 -15.54 36.23
CA ASN A 129 -29.10 -14.13 35.93
C ASN A 129 -29.65 -13.69 34.55
N LEU A 130 -29.73 -14.63 33.60
CA LEU A 130 -30.34 -14.35 32.31
C LEU A 130 -31.86 -14.26 32.45
N MET A 131 -32.48 -15.16 33.23
CA MET A 131 -33.91 -15.07 33.52
C MET A 131 -34.26 -13.76 34.21
N ASN A 132 -33.50 -13.30 35.19
CA ASN A 132 -33.77 -12.05 35.90
C ASN A 132 -33.58 -10.82 35.01
N LYS A 133 -32.67 -10.90 34.04
CA LYS A 133 -32.50 -9.84 33.03
C LYS A 133 -33.69 -9.76 32.07
N LEU A 134 -34.31 -10.90 31.75
CA LEU A 134 -35.47 -10.98 30.84
C LEU A 134 -36.78 -10.71 31.58
N ASN A 135 -36.94 -11.24 32.79
CA ASN A 135 -38.09 -11.12 33.66
C ASN A 135 -37.63 -10.85 35.11
N PRO A 136 -37.63 -9.58 35.56
CA PRO A 136 -37.26 -9.21 36.92
C PRO A 136 -38.13 -9.85 38.01
N PHE A 137 -39.41 -10.14 37.71
CA PHE A 137 -40.36 -10.77 38.64
C PHE A 137 -40.06 -12.26 38.87
N ALA A 138 -39.20 -12.89 38.06
CA ALA A 138 -38.78 -14.27 38.28
C ALA A 138 -38.04 -14.45 39.62
N ALA A 139 -37.35 -13.41 40.11
CA ALA A 139 -36.64 -13.45 41.38
C ALA A 139 -37.59 -13.50 42.58
N THR A 140 -38.67 -12.70 42.57
CA THR A 140 -39.67 -12.65 43.64
C THR A 140 -40.48 -13.94 43.69
N LEU A 141 -40.94 -14.45 42.52
CA LEU A 141 -41.64 -15.74 42.42
C LEU A 141 -40.79 -16.89 42.96
N ARG A 142 -39.50 -16.91 42.59
CA ARG A 142 -38.58 -17.95 43.09
C ARG A 142 -38.33 -17.82 44.59
N ALA A 143 -38.24 -16.62 45.13
CA ALA A 143 -38.10 -16.38 46.57
C ALA A 143 -39.35 -16.82 47.34
N ALA A 144 -40.55 -16.49 46.83
CA ALA A 144 -41.82 -16.95 47.37
C ALA A 144 -41.92 -18.47 47.36
N ALA A 145 -41.63 -19.11 46.21
CA ALA A 145 -41.62 -20.56 46.08
C ALA A 145 -40.61 -21.26 47.01
N LYS A 146 -39.44 -20.66 47.26
CA LYS A 146 -38.48 -21.18 48.24
C LYS A 146 -39.00 -21.07 49.68
N LYS A 147 -39.71 -20.00 50.02
CA LYS A 147 -40.32 -19.83 51.35
C LYS A 147 -41.40 -20.89 51.57
N THR A 148 -42.32 -21.07 50.61
CA THR A 148 -43.38 -22.08 50.72
C THR A 148 -42.82 -23.51 50.79
N ALA A 149 -41.81 -23.84 49.97
CA ALA A 149 -41.17 -25.17 50.00
C ALA A 149 -40.39 -25.47 51.30
N LYS A 150 -39.88 -24.45 51.99
CA LYS A 150 -39.26 -24.61 53.32
C LYS A 150 -40.31 -24.89 54.40
N THR A 151 -41.45 -24.21 54.35
CA THR A 151 -42.55 -24.43 55.28
C THR A 151 -43.16 -25.83 55.13
N ALA A 152 -43.27 -26.34 53.90
CA ALA A 152 -43.84 -27.68 53.64
C ALA A 152 -42.92 -28.86 54.01
N LYS A 153 -41.64 -28.62 54.28
CA LYS A 153 -40.65 -29.65 54.69
C LYS A 153 -40.43 -29.72 56.20
N LYS A 154 -41.05 -28.81 56.95
CA LYS A 154 -40.97 -28.71 58.40
C LYS A 154 -42.24 -29.28 59.00
#